data_AF-A0A7L1L6D5-F1
#
_entry.id   AF-A0A7L1L6D5-F1
#
_cell.length_a   1.000
_cell.length_b   1.000
_cell.length_c   1.000
_cell.angle_alpha   90.00
_cell.angle_beta   90.00
_cell.angle_gamma   90.00
#
_symmetry.space_group_name_H-M   'P 1'
#
loop_
_entity.id
_entity.type
_entity.pdbx_description
1 polymer ?
#
loop_
_entity_poly.entity_id
_entity_poly.type
_entity_poly.pdbx_seq_one_letter_code
_entity_poly.pdbx_strand_id
1 'polypeptide(L)'
;RRSFITAGAGAGIASVFRAPIGGLLFTLEEVSSFWDIRLAWQTFFCCLMATFTTDLLSSSFYGFVYRGHFGFFEAEKRIIFWNLLDMNVLAFLPTIFLGMLGGLLGALFVSLNIKINKLRMQFFNSIPKLSLRKTSKMLETTVFLLRILLMFCISPHLFLCVAAAALLVENGKQGITYLFKRGTHKEFGYASLCTALAFYFTLSCWTAGSAVASGLVIPMLYTGALYGRIIGLILVSIFGVQTNEYGAWIDPGLFATIGAAAFFSGVSRLTISLTVIMVSMFS
;
A
#
# COMPACT_ATOMS: atom_id res chain seq x y z
N ARG A 1 -8.44 -10.81 28.61
CA ARG A 1 -8.97 -11.12 27.25
C ARG A 1 -8.74 -9.98 26.27
N ARG A 2 -9.36 -8.79 26.41
CA ARG A 2 -9.18 -7.64 25.48
C ARG A 2 -7.71 -7.36 25.14
N SER A 3 -6.86 -7.20 26.16
CA SER A 3 -5.41 -6.97 26.03
C SER A 3 -4.66 -7.94 25.10
N PHE A 4 -5.04 -9.22 25.06
CA PHE A 4 -4.42 -10.21 24.16
C PHE A 4 -4.91 -10.09 22.73
N ILE A 5 -6.15 -9.64 22.51
CA ILE A 5 -6.69 -9.33 21.18
C ILE A 5 -5.99 -8.08 20.64
N THR A 6 -5.80 -7.07 21.49
CA THR A 6 -5.02 -5.86 21.20
C THR A 6 -3.57 -6.22 20.81
N ALA A 7 -2.86 -6.99 21.64
CA ALA A 7 -1.49 -7.41 21.33
C ALA A 7 -1.40 -8.25 20.04
N GLY A 8 -2.34 -9.17 19.81
CA GLY A 8 -2.41 -9.97 18.58
C GLY A 8 -2.69 -9.15 17.32
N ALA A 9 -3.52 -8.12 17.41
CA ALA A 9 -3.76 -7.18 16.30
C ALA A 9 -2.49 -6.39 15.95
N GLY A 10 -1.79 -5.86 16.96
CA GLY A 10 -0.51 -5.18 16.76
C GLY A 10 0.56 -6.08 16.16
N ALA A 11 0.66 -7.33 16.65
CA ALA A 11 1.58 -8.33 16.13
C ALA A 11 1.31 -8.69 14.66
N GLY A 12 0.04 -8.75 14.23
CA GLY A 12 -0.34 -8.96 12.83
C GLY A 12 0.01 -7.80 11.89
N ILE A 13 -0.03 -6.56 12.38
CA ILE A 13 0.45 -5.39 11.63
C ILE A 13 2.00 -5.36 11.61
N ALA A 14 2.64 -5.68 12.74
CA ALA A 14 4.09 -5.71 12.88
C ALA A 14 4.78 -6.76 12.01
N SER A 15 4.17 -7.93 11.78
CA SER A 15 4.69 -8.94 10.86
C SER A 15 4.54 -8.52 9.39
N VAL A 16 3.38 -8.00 8.98
CA VAL A 16 3.11 -7.59 7.59
C VAL A 16 4.00 -6.44 7.12
N PHE A 17 4.21 -5.42 7.96
CA PHE A 17 5.02 -4.24 7.60
C PHE A 17 6.44 -4.24 8.15
N ARG A 18 6.87 -5.32 8.83
CA ARG A 18 8.18 -5.42 9.53
C ARG A 18 8.43 -4.27 10.52
N ALA A 19 7.36 -3.70 11.08
CA ALA A 19 7.37 -2.44 11.81
C ALA A 19 6.78 -2.61 13.23
N PRO A 20 7.57 -3.09 14.22
CA PRO A 20 7.05 -3.41 15.55
C PRO A 20 6.54 -2.19 16.33
N ILE A 21 7.16 -1.02 16.16
CA ILE A 21 6.66 0.25 16.73
C ILE A 21 5.39 0.71 16.00
N GLY A 22 5.30 0.48 14.68
CA GLY A 22 4.10 0.76 13.89
C GLY A 22 2.89 -0.08 14.33
N GLY A 23 3.09 -1.38 14.59
CA GLY A 23 2.06 -2.27 15.15
C GLY A 23 1.59 -1.85 16.55
N LEU A 24 2.52 -1.44 17.42
CA LEU A 24 2.20 -0.87 18.73
C LEU A 24 1.34 0.39 18.60
N LEU A 25 1.77 1.36 17.78
CA LEU A 25 1.05 2.62 17.58
C LEU A 25 -0.32 2.41 16.94
N PHE A 26 -0.46 1.45 16.02
CA PHE A 26 -1.76 1.06 15.46
C PHE A 26 -2.73 0.58 16.55
N THR A 27 -2.24 -0.21 17.52
CA THR A 27 -3.10 -0.67 18.63
C THR A 27 -3.50 0.44 19.61
N LEU A 28 -2.70 1.50 19.71
CA LEU A 28 -3.01 2.72 20.45
C LEU A 28 -4.03 3.61 19.71
N GLU A 29 -3.91 3.71 18.39
CA GLU A 29 -4.73 4.60 17.56
C GLU A 29 -6.14 4.03 17.27
N GLU A 30 -6.25 2.72 17.00
CA GLU A 30 -7.53 2.09 16.61
C GLU A 30 -8.13 1.14 17.67
N VAL A 31 -7.30 0.46 18.48
CA VAL A 31 -7.72 -0.80 19.15
C VAL A 31 -7.99 -0.65 20.65
N SER A 32 -7.48 0.38 21.33
CA SER A 32 -7.68 0.53 22.78
C SER A 32 -7.67 1.99 23.27
N SER A 33 -8.86 2.50 23.62
CA SER A 33 -9.06 3.86 24.17
C SER A 33 -8.49 4.06 25.59
N PHE A 34 -8.02 2.99 26.24
CA PHE A 34 -7.38 3.02 27.55
C PHE A 34 -6.08 2.21 27.48
N TRP A 35 -5.00 2.69 28.12
CA TRP A 35 -3.68 2.09 27.98
C TRP A 35 -2.83 2.18 29.25
N ASP A 36 -2.39 1.03 29.74
CA ASP A 36 -1.39 0.93 30.81
C ASP A 36 0.03 0.85 30.22
N ILE A 37 1.01 1.45 30.88
CA ILE A 37 2.43 1.29 30.50
C ILE A 37 2.88 -0.18 30.48
N ARG A 38 2.27 -1.05 31.32
CA ARG A 38 2.52 -2.50 31.30
C ARG A 38 1.98 -3.17 30.03
N LEU A 39 0.83 -2.72 29.52
CA LEU A 39 0.26 -3.17 28.25
C LEU A 39 1.08 -2.66 27.05
N ALA A 40 1.70 -1.48 27.17
CA ALA A 40 2.66 -0.96 26.19
C ALA A 40 3.80 -1.95 25.95
N TRP A 41 4.51 -2.33 27.02
CA TRP A 41 5.66 -3.25 26.93
C TRP A 41 5.26 -4.66 26.49
N GLN A 42 4.12 -5.19 26.96
CA GLN A 42 3.61 -6.49 26.53
C GLN A 42 3.26 -6.50 25.03
N THR A 43 2.58 -5.46 24.54
CA THR A 43 2.22 -5.33 23.12
C THR A 43 3.46 -5.13 22.26
N PHE A 44 4.40 -4.27 22.68
CA PHE A 44 5.65 -4.02 21.97
C PHE A 44 6.50 -5.29 21.84
N PHE A 45 6.68 -6.03 22.94
CA PHE A 45 7.44 -7.29 22.91
C PHE A 45 6.76 -8.34 22.02
N CYS A 46 5.41 -8.43 22.05
CA CYS A 46 4.65 -9.30 21.16
C CYS A 46 4.84 -8.92 19.68
N CYS A 47 4.82 -7.63 19.35
CA CYS A 47 5.11 -7.12 18.00
C CYS A 47 6.54 -7.44 17.56
N LEU A 48 7.53 -7.23 18.42
CA LEU A 48 8.95 -7.50 18.15
C LEU A 48 9.20 -8.99 17.90
N MET A 49 8.64 -9.88 18.73
CA MET A 49 8.69 -11.32 18.53
C MET A 49 8.00 -11.73 17.21
N ALA A 50 6.86 -11.12 16.86
CA ALA A 50 6.16 -11.42 15.60
C ALA A 50 6.96 -11.01 14.35
N THR A 51 7.57 -9.81 14.35
CA THR A 51 8.48 -9.40 13.27
C THR A 51 9.71 -10.33 13.20
N PHE A 52 10.36 -10.60 14.33
CA PHE A 52 11.52 -11.50 14.39
C PHE A 52 11.20 -12.91 13.86
N THR A 53 10.07 -13.51 14.27
CA THR A 53 9.64 -14.83 13.76
C THR A 53 9.33 -14.77 12.26
N THR A 54 8.72 -13.69 11.77
CA THR A 54 8.43 -13.52 10.33
C THR A 54 9.73 -13.46 9.52
N ASP A 55 10.74 -12.76 10.03
CA ASP A 55 12.02 -12.61 9.35
C ASP A 55 12.88 -13.86 9.43
N LEU A 56 12.91 -14.53 10.59
CA LEU A 56 13.57 -15.82 10.77
C LEU A 56 12.99 -16.88 9.83
N LEU A 57 11.65 -16.97 9.73
CA LEU A 57 11.00 -17.90 8.80
C LEU A 57 11.23 -17.50 7.34
N SER A 58 11.16 -16.21 7.00
CA SER A 58 11.49 -15.70 5.65
C SER A 58 12.91 -16.10 5.26
N SER A 59 13.92 -15.81 6.09
CA SER A 59 15.30 -16.20 5.83
C SER A 59 15.50 -17.72 5.80
N SER A 60 14.76 -18.49 6.60
CA SER A 60 14.85 -19.96 6.59
C SER A 60 14.23 -20.59 5.33
N PHE A 61 13.09 -20.12 4.85
CA PHE A 61 12.42 -20.68 3.67
C PHE A 61 13.05 -20.24 2.34
N TYR A 62 13.57 -19.01 2.23
CA TYR A 62 14.37 -18.59 1.07
C TYR A 62 15.83 -19.08 1.16
N GLY A 63 16.31 -19.45 2.35
CA GLY A 63 17.72 -19.74 2.64
C GLY A 63 18.23 -21.15 2.29
N PHE A 64 17.45 -22.00 1.62
CA PHE A 64 17.92 -23.32 1.16
C PHE A 64 18.81 -23.27 -0.10
N VAL A 65 19.28 -22.09 -0.49
CA VAL A 65 20.38 -21.89 -1.46
C VAL A 65 21.63 -21.49 -0.68
N TYR A 66 22.60 -22.40 -0.58
CA TYR A 66 23.86 -22.16 0.14
C TYR A 66 24.68 -21.01 -0.50
N ARG A 67 24.65 -19.82 0.12
CA ARG A 67 25.50 -18.66 -0.21
C ARG A 67 26.45 -18.27 0.94
N GLY A 68 27.20 -19.25 1.45
CA GLY A 68 28.45 -19.06 2.22
C GLY A 68 28.39 -18.38 3.59
N HIS A 69 27.37 -17.58 3.90
CA HIS A 69 27.32 -16.70 5.08
C HIS A 69 26.00 -16.86 5.84
N PHE A 70 25.97 -17.84 6.75
CA PHE A 70 24.86 -18.01 7.69
C PHE A 70 24.77 -16.79 8.63
N GLY A 71 23.57 -16.28 8.87
CA GLY A 71 23.30 -15.28 9.92
C GLY A 71 23.34 -13.80 9.50
N PHE A 72 23.66 -13.45 8.25
CA PHE A 72 23.39 -12.11 7.75
C PHE A 72 21.90 -11.96 7.45
N PHE A 73 21.22 -11.06 8.17
CA PHE A 73 19.93 -10.52 7.73
C PHE A 73 20.18 -9.73 6.45
N GLU A 74 19.87 -10.31 5.30
CA GLU A 74 19.91 -9.61 4.02
C GLU A 74 18.79 -8.56 4.02
N ALA A 75 19.16 -7.34 4.42
CA ALA A 75 18.29 -6.18 4.39
C ALA A 75 17.95 -5.87 2.92
N GLU A 76 16.81 -6.41 2.45
CA GLU A 76 16.18 -6.06 1.17
C GLU A 76 16.35 -4.56 0.94
N LYS A 77 17.11 -4.19 -0.10
CA LYS A 77 17.74 -2.87 -0.23
C LYS A 77 16.78 -1.75 0.22
N ARG A 78 17.12 -1.14 1.35
CA ARG A 78 16.37 -0.03 1.96
C ARG A 78 16.62 1.23 1.11
N ILE A 79 15.88 1.33 0.01
CA ILE A 79 16.24 2.13 -1.18
C ILE A 79 16.21 3.66 -0.97
N ILE A 80 15.59 4.18 0.11
CA ILE A 80 15.04 5.54 0.09
C ILE A 80 15.83 6.56 0.93
N PHE A 81 16.45 6.20 2.07
CA PHE A 81 16.94 7.21 3.04
C PHE A 81 18.46 7.38 3.19
N TRP A 82 19.30 6.54 2.57
CA TRP A 82 20.77 6.59 2.78
C TRP A 82 21.46 7.83 2.19
N ASN A 83 20.88 8.44 1.16
CA ASN A 83 21.20 9.80 0.78
C ASN A 83 20.09 10.70 1.32
N LEU A 84 20.42 11.52 2.33
CA LEU A 84 19.57 12.62 2.76
C LEU A 84 19.29 13.51 1.53
N LEU A 85 18.03 13.58 1.15
CA LEU A 85 17.57 14.59 0.22
C LEU A 85 17.39 15.86 1.06
N ASP A 86 18.15 16.91 0.76
CA ASP A 86 17.92 18.22 1.39
C ASP A 86 16.56 18.75 0.90
N MET A 87 15.54 18.48 1.71
CA MET A 87 14.15 18.85 1.42
C MET A 87 13.97 20.35 1.58
N ASN A 88 14.37 21.09 0.54
CA ASN A 88 14.14 22.51 0.38
C ASN A 88 12.71 22.89 0.76
N VAL A 89 12.53 24.03 1.43
CA VAL A 89 11.21 24.51 1.91
C VAL A 89 10.16 24.55 0.78
N LEU A 90 10.61 24.77 -0.46
CA LEU A 90 9.78 24.74 -1.67
C LEU A 90 9.06 23.38 -1.91
N ALA A 91 9.57 22.27 -1.38
CA ALA A 91 8.98 20.94 -1.47
C ALA A 91 7.72 20.75 -0.57
N PHE A 92 7.51 21.60 0.43
CA PHE A 92 6.30 21.54 1.26
C PHE A 92 5.05 21.94 0.48
N LEU A 93 5.13 22.92 -0.42
CA LEU A 93 4.00 23.37 -1.26
C LEU A 93 3.38 22.24 -2.10
N PRO A 94 4.14 21.51 -2.96
CA PRO A 94 3.58 20.37 -3.67
C PRO A 94 3.18 19.24 -2.74
N THR A 95 3.88 19.02 -1.62
CA THR A 95 3.51 17.99 -0.62
C THR A 95 2.14 18.26 0.01
N ILE A 96 1.82 19.52 0.35
CA ILE A 96 0.51 19.91 0.89
C ILE A 96 -0.59 19.73 -0.17
N PHE A 97 -0.34 20.14 -1.42
CA PHE A 97 -1.28 19.94 -2.53
C PHE A 97 -1.54 18.45 -2.79
N LEU A 98 -0.50 17.63 -2.79
CA LEU A 98 -0.56 16.17 -2.92
C LEU A 98 -1.34 15.55 -1.75
N GLY A 99 -1.12 16.04 -0.53
CA GLY A 99 -1.90 15.68 0.66
C GLY A 99 -3.40 15.96 0.53
N MET A 100 -3.77 17.15 0.04
CA MET A 100 -5.18 17.50 -0.21
C MET A 100 -5.82 16.61 -1.28
N LEU A 101 -5.10 16.30 -2.37
CA LEU A 101 -5.57 15.38 -3.39
C LEU A 101 -5.71 13.94 -2.86
N GLY A 102 -4.76 13.46 -2.06
CA GLY A 102 -4.84 12.15 -1.39
C GLY A 102 -6.05 12.02 -0.47
N GLY A 103 -6.32 13.05 0.33
CA GLY A 103 -7.50 13.13 1.18
C GLY A 103 -8.81 13.15 0.39
N LEU A 104 -8.88 13.94 -0.69
CA LEU A 104 -10.06 14.02 -1.56
C LEU A 104 -10.34 12.70 -2.30
N LEU A 105 -9.30 12.09 -2.88
CA LEU A 105 -9.38 10.77 -3.53
C LEU A 105 -9.74 9.67 -2.52
N GLY A 106 -9.22 9.74 -1.30
CA GLY A 106 -9.55 8.82 -0.21
C GLY A 106 -11.01 8.92 0.24
N ALA A 107 -11.51 10.15 0.41
CA ALA A 107 -12.93 10.40 0.71
C ALA A 107 -13.87 9.93 -0.42
N LEU A 108 -13.45 10.10 -1.69
CA LEU A 108 -14.16 9.59 -2.86
C LEU A 108 -14.16 8.06 -2.90
N PHE A 109 -13.02 7.42 -2.64
CA PHE A 109 -12.88 5.95 -2.52
C PHE A 109 -13.79 5.37 -1.44
N VAL A 110 -13.79 5.94 -0.23
CA VAL A 110 -14.68 5.54 0.87
C VAL A 110 -16.15 5.71 0.48
N SER A 111 -16.51 6.83 -0.15
CA SER A 111 -17.88 7.11 -0.58
C SER A 111 -18.37 6.14 -1.66
N LEU A 112 -17.51 5.78 -2.63
CA LEU A 112 -17.81 4.75 -3.63
C LEU A 112 -17.98 3.38 -2.97
N ASN A 113 -17.09 2.98 -2.06
CA ASN A 113 -17.19 1.70 -1.35
C ASN A 113 -18.49 1.58 -0.57
N ILE A 114 -18.90 2.63 0.14
CA ILE A 114 -20.20 2.66 0.85
C ILE A 114 -21.37 2.53 -0.14
N LYS A 115 -21.34 3.23 -1.28
CA LYS A 115 -22.38 3.18 -2.31
C LYS A 115 -22.47 1.80 -2.98
N ILE A 116 -21.33 1.21 -3.34
CA ILE A 116 -21.22 -0.14 -3.93
C ILE A 116 -21.72 -1.18 -2.93
N ASN A 117 -21.33 -1.09 -1.65
CA ASN A 117 -21.75 -2.05 -0.64
C ASN A 117 -23.24 -1.92 -0.28
N LYS A 118 -23.80 -0.70 -0.28
CA LYS A 118 -25.25 -0.50 -0.15
C LYS A 118 -26.01 -1.13 -1.33
N LEU A 119 -25.53 -0.92 -2.57
CA LEU A 119 -26.11 -1.51 -3.77
C LEU A 119 -26.05 -3.05 -3.75
N ARG A 120 -24.89 -3.64 -3.43
CA ARG A 120 -24.72 -5.08 -3.20
C ARG A 120 -25.69 -5.61 -2.16
N MET A 121 -25.81 -4.93 -1.02
CA MET A 121 -26.70 -5.37 0.05
C MET A 121 -28.18 -5.30 -0.36
N GLN A 122 -28.58 -4.33 -1.17
CA GLN A 122 -29.93 -4.30 -1.76
C GLN A 122 -30.15 -5.49 -2.71
N PHE A 123 -29.25 -5.74 -3.67
CA PHE A 123 -29.32 -6.92 -4.55
C PHE A 123 -29.37 -8.25 -3.77
N PHE A 124 -28.46 -8.45 -2.81
CA PHE A 124 -28.42 -9.68 -2.01
C PHE A 124 -29.59 -9.82 -1.02
N ASN A 125 -30.26 -8.75 -0.61
CA ASN A 125 -31.44 -8.84 0.25
C ASN A 125 -32.74 -9.06 -0.54
N SER A 126 -32.72 -8.84 -1.86
CA SER A 126 -33.81 -9.19 -2.77
C SER A 126 -33.89 -10.70 -3.08
N ILE A 127 -32.97 -11.52 -2.56
CA ILE A 127 -32.94 -12.98 -2.72
C ILE A 127 -33.47 -13.63 -1.42
N PRO A 128 -34.69 -14.20 -1.40
CA PRO A 128 -35.31 -14.71 -0.18
C PRO A 128 -34.72 -16.03 0.34
N LYS A 129 -34.04 -16.81 -0.52
CA LYS A 129 -33.47 -18.12 -0.13
C LYS A 129 -32.03 -17.96 0.39
N LEU A 130 -31.81 -18.22 1.67
CA LEU A 130 -30.51 -18.11 2.35
C LEU A 130 -29.39 -18.93 1.66
N SER A 131 -29.72 -20.12 1.15
CA SER A 131 -28.79 -20.95 0.37
C SER A 131 -28.29 -20.20 -0.87
N LEU A 132 -29.20 -19.74 -1.75
CA LEU A 132 -28.83 -18.96 -2.92
C LEU A 132 -28.07 -17.68 -2.56
N ARG A 133 -28.38 -17.02 -1.43
CA ARG A 133 -27.65 -15.83 -0.96
C ARG A 133 -26.19 -16.13 -0.59
N LYS A 134 -25.85 -17.37 -0.23
CA LYS A 134 -24.46 -17.82 -0.01
C LYS A 134 -23.79 -18.18 -1.33
N THR A 135 -24.46 -18.93 -2.21
CA THR A 135 -23.91 -19.29 -3.54
C THR A 135 -23.73 -18.07 -4.44
N SER A 136 -24.63 -17.09 -4.41
CA SER A 136 -24.54 -15.86 -5.21
C SER A 136 -23.38 -14.97 -4.79
N LYS A 137 -23.04 -14.93 -3.51
CA LYS A 137 -21.84 -14.23 -3.01
C LYS A 137 -20.56 -14.91 -3.49
N MET A 138 -20.50 -16.24 -3.41
CA MET A 138 -19.38 -17.02 -3.95
C MET A 138 -19.27 -16.85 -5.47
N LEU A 139 -20.39 -16.82 -6.18
CA LEU A 139 -20.45 -16.62 -7.63
C LEU A 139 -20.01 -15.20 -8.03
N GLU A 140 -20.41 -14.14 -7.31
CA GLU A 140 -19.89 -12.79 -7.57
C GLU A 140 -18.37 -12.78 -7.45
N THR A 141 -17.81 -13.40 -6.40
CA THR A 141 -16.36 -13.44 -6.20
C THR A 141 -15.64 -14.28 -7.26
N THR A 142 -16.18 -15.43 -7.67
CA THR A 142 -15.57 -16.29 -8.71
C THR A 142 -15.68 -15.66 -10.09
N VAL A 143 -16.83 -15.05 -10.44
CA VAL A 143 -17.01 -14.35 -11.73
C VAL A 143 -16.17 -13.07 -11.79
N PHE A 144 -15.97 -12.38 -10.66
CA PHE A 144 -15.07 -11.23 -10.58
C PHE A 144 -13.59 -11.62 -10.74
N LEU A 145 -13.14 -12.67 -10.03
CA LEU A 145 -11.80 -13.23 -10.19
C LEU A 145 -11.56 -13.75 -11.62
N LEU A 146 -12.55 -14.45 -12.20
CA LEU A 146 -12.49 -14.90 -13.59
C LEU A 146 -12.49 -13.72 -14.58
N ARG A 147 -13.24 -12.64 -14.32
CA ARG A 147 -13.17 -11.42 -15.13
C ARG A 147 -11.81 -10.73 -15.05
N ILE A 148 -11.18 -10.67 -13.86
CA ILE A 148 -9.81 -10.17 -13.72
C ILE A 148 -8.86 -11.03 -14.55
N LEU A 149 -8.88 -12.37 -14.37
CA LEU A 149 -8.01 -13.29 -15.10
C LEU A 149 -8.19 -13.19 -16.61
N LEU A 150 -9.44 -13.16 -17.11
CA LEU A 150 -9.74 -12.97 -18.53
C LEU A 150 -9.28 -11.59 -19.04
N MET A 151 -9.47 -10.53 -18.27
CA MET A 151 -9.04 -9.19 -18.64
C MET A 151 -7.51 -9.08 -18.71
N PHE A 152 -6.79 -9.77 -17.81
CA PHE A 152 -5.33 -9.87 -17.87
C PHE A 152 -4.88 -10.71 -19.08
N CYS A 153 -5.49 -11.86 -19.35
CA CYS A 153 -5.14 -12.73 -20.48
C CYS A 153 -5.48 -12.15 -21.86
N ILE A 154 -6.53 -11.33 -21.98
CA ILE A 154 -6.94 -10.68 -23.25
C ILE A 154 -6.18 -9.35 -23.46
N SER A 155 -5.65 -8.74 -22.40
CA SER A 155 -5.01 -7.42 -22.47
C SER A 155 -3.49 -7.33 -22.72
N PRO A 156 -2.69 -8.38 -23.05
CA PRO A 156 -1.32 -8.14 -23.53
C PRO A 156 -1.30 -7.46 -24.90
N HIS A 157 -2.41 -7.54 -25.66
CA HIS A 157 -2.55 -6.88 -26.97
C HIS A 157 -3.28 -5.53 -26.96
N LEU A 158 -4.06 -5.21 -25.91
CA LEU A 158 -4.91 -4.01 -25.89
C LEU A 158 -4.37 -2.88 -24.98
N PHE A 159 -3.52 -3.19 -24.01
CA PHE A 159 -2.86 -2.16 -23.18
C PHE A 159 -1.53 -1.74 -23.81
N LEU A 160 -1.48 -0.51 -24.32
CA LEU A 160 -0.41 0.03 -25.17
C LEU A 160 0.94 0.31 -24.47
N CYS A 161 1.25 -0.36 -23.34
CA CYS A 161 2.52 -0.16 -22.65
C CYS A 161 2.92 -1.35 -21.76
N VAL A 162 4.04 -2.00 -22.13
CA VAL A 162 4.63 -3.16 -21.41
C VAL A 162 4.89 -2.85 -19.92
N ALA A 163 5.24 -1.61 -19.57
CA ALA A 163 5.50 -1.21 -18.18
C ALA A 163 4.28 -1.34 -17.25
N ALA A 164 3.06 -1.15 -17.77
CA ALA A 164 1.84 -1.38 -16.99
C ALA A 164 1.58 -2.87 -16.79
N ALA A 165 1.80 -3.69 -17.82
CA ALA A 165 1.67 -5.14 -17.75
C ALA A 165 2.70 -5.77 -16.80
N ALA A 166 3.95 -5.30 -16.80
CA ALA A 166 5.00 -5.76 -15.87
C ALA A 166 4.60 -5.51 -14.41
N LEU A 167 4.09 -4.31 -14.11
CA LEU A 167 3.53 -3.97 -12.80
C LEU A 167 2.39 -4.92 -12.41
N LEU A 168 1.48 -5.21 -13.35
CA LEU A 168 0.30 -6.07 -13.14
C LEU A 168 0.66 -7.54 -12.91
N VAL A 169 1.79 -8.00 -13.45
CA VAL A 169 2.25 -9.40 -13.36
C VAL A 169 3.21 -9.64 -12.19
N GLU A 170 3.98 -8.63 -11.75
CA GLU A 170 4.82 -8.77 -10.57
C GLU A 170 4.00 -8.90 -9.26
N ASN A 171 4.59 -9.56 -8.26
CA ASN A 171 4.02 -9.59 -6.91
C ASN A 171 3.83 -8.15 -6.41
N GLY A 172 2.66 -7.81 -5.85
CA GLY A 172 2.30 -6.42 -5.55
C GLY A 172 3.29 -5.64 -4.68
N LYS A 173 4.10 -6.32 -3.85
CA LYS A 173 5.23 -5.73 -3.10
C LYS A 173 6.34 -5.23 -4.04
N GLN A 174 6.71 -6.01 -5.07
CA GLN A 174 7.75 -5.67 -6.04
C GLN A 174 7.31 -4.47 -6.89
N GLY A 175 6.13 -4.52 -7.51
CA GLY A 175 5.63 -3.41 -8.33
C GLY A 175 5.57 -2.05 -7.59
N ILE A 176 5.19 -2.06 -6.31
CA ILE A 176 5.29 -0.88 -5.43
C ILE A 176 6.74 -0.40 -5.27
N THR A 177 7.70 -1.30 -5.04
CA THR A 177 9.13 -0.96 -5.01
C THR A 177 9.63 -0.36 -6.32
N TYR A 178 9.17 -0.80 -7.51
CA TYR A 178 9.51 -0.12 -8.77
C TYR A 178 8.93 1.30 -8.85
N LEU A 179 7.70 1.53 -8.34
CA LEU A 179 7.16 2.89 -8.24
C LEU A 179 7.98 3.80 -7.32
N PHE A 180 8.68 3.25 -6.32
CA PHE A 180 9.52 4.00 -5.39
C PHE A 180 11.01 4.08 -5.80
N LYS A 181 11.45 3.40 -6.87
CA LYS A 181 12.80 3.55 -7.42
C LYS A 181 13.02 5.00 -7.89
N ARG A 182 14.02 5.67 -7.30
CA ARG A 182 14.51 7.00 -7.69
C ARG A 182 15.10 7.01 -9.12
N GLY A 183 15.26 8.20 -9.70
CA GLY A 183 15.96 8.41 -10.98
C GLY A 183 15.25 7.93 -12.26
N THR A 184 14.29 7.01 -12.17
CA THR A 184 13.57 6.33 -13.28
C THR A 184 12.51 7.21 -13.97
N HIS A 185 12.84 8.49 -14.21
CA HIS A 185 11.95 9.53 -14.73
C HIS A 185 11.54 9.36 -16.21
N LYS A 186 12.20 8.46 -16.96
CA LYS A 186 11.88 8.16 -18.38
C LYS A 186 11.23 6.78 -18.61
N GLU A 187 11.18 5.92 -17.59
CA GLU A 187 10.70 4.53 -17.74
C GLU A 187 9.16 4.42 -17.79
N PHE A 188 8.44 5.42 -17.27
CA PHE A 188 6.99 5.40 -17.13
C PHE A 188 6.36 6.59 -17.84
N GLY A 189 5.65 6.33 -18.94
CA GLY A 189 4.88 7.35 -19.64
C GLY A 189 3.59 7.73 -18.90
N TYR A 190 3.16 8.99 -19.02
CA TYR A 190 1.91 9.46 -18.41
C TYR A 190 0.69 8.59 -18.77
N ALA A 191 0.61 8.11 -20.01
CA ALA A 191 -0.48 7.25 -20.47
C ALA A 191 -0.55 5.90 -19.72
N SER A 192 0.58 5.28 -19.37
CA SER A 192 0.58 4.01 -18.63
C SER A 192 0.30 4.22 -17.15
N LEU A 193 0.79 5.31 -16.55
CA LEU A 193 0.48 5.66 -15.16
C LEU A 193 -1.00 6.02 -14.98
N CYS A 194 -1.60 6.81 -15.88
CA CYS A 194 -3.01 7.21 -15.81
C CYS A 194 -3.97 6.04 -16.05
N THR A 195 -3.68 5.16 -17.02
CA THR A 195 -4.52 3.97 -17.27
C THR A 195 -4.40 2.95 -16.14
N ALA A 196 -3.20 2.74 -15.59
CA ALA A 196 -3.00 1.96 -14.37
C ALA A 196 -3.80 2.56 -13.19
N LEU A 197 -3.73 3.88 -12.95
CA LEU A 197 -4.43 4.53 -11.84
C LEU A 197 -5.94 4.28 -11.92
N ALA A 198 -6.56 4.52 -13.07
CA ALA A 198 -7.98 4.26 -13.27
C ALA A 198 -8.35 2.78 -13.04
N PHE A 199 -7.49 1.86 -13.48
CA PHE A 199 -7.73 0.42 -13.36
C PHE A 199 -7.63 -0.08 -11.92
N TYR A 200 -6.54 0.20 -11.22
CA TYR A 200 -6.38 -0.22 -9.83
C TYR A 200 -7.34 0.50 -8.88
N PHE A 201 -7.64 1.78 -9.10
CA PHE A 201 -8.64 2.50 -8.29
C PHE A 201 -10.02 1.82 -8.41
N THR A 202 -10.47 1.53 -9.64
CA THR A 202 -11.78 0.90 -9.87
C THR A 202 -11.83 -0.56 -9.40
N LEU A 203 -10.79 -1.36 -9.65
CA LEU A 203 -10.67 -2.71 -9.10
C LEU A 203 -10.66 -2.70 -7.58
N SER A 204 -9.92 -1.79 -6.95
CA SER A 204 -9.84 -1.69 -5.49
C SER A 204 -11.16 -1.23 -4.85
N CYS A 205 -11.97 -0.43 -5.56
CA CYS A 205 -13.35 -0.14 -5.12
C CYS A 205 -14.24 -1.39 -5.20
N TRP A 206 -14.04 -2.23 -6.23
CA TRP A 206 -14.84 -3.43 -6.44
C TRP A 206 -14.50 -4.53 -5.42
N THR A 207 -13.22 -4.73 -5.09
CA THR A 207 -12.75 -5.75 -4.12
C THR A 207 -13.09 -5.42 -2.67
N ALA A 208 -13.06 -4.13 -2.28
CA ALA A 208 -13.16 -3.65 -0.90
C ALA A 208 -14.47 -3.98 -0.14
N GLY A 209 -15.45 -4.59 -0.80
CA GLY A 209 -16.64 -5.17 -0.15
C GLY A 209 -17.08 -6.50 -0.76
N SER A 210 -16.15 -7.22 -1.35
CA SER A 210 -16.35 -8.60 -1.79
C SER A 210 -16.39 -9.57 -0.59
N ALA A 211 -16.87 -10.80 -0.80
CA ALA A 211 -16.93 -11.82 0.26
C ALA A 211 -15.58 -12.53 0.52
N VAL A 212 -14.47 -12.05 -0.06
CA VAL A 212 -13.13 -12.65 0.07
C VAL A 212 -12.32 -11.91 1.13
N ALA A 213 -11.75 -12.65 2.07
CA ALA A 213 -10.75 -12.12 3.00
C ALA A 213 -9.53 -11.63 2.20
N SER A 214 -9.38 -10.31 2.07
CA SER A 214 -8.38 -9.67 1.21
C SER A 214 -7.83 -8.40 1.87
N GLY A 215 -6.51 -8.21 1.78
CA GLY A 215 -5.83 -7.06 2.39
C GLY A 215 -5.87 -5.84 1.48
N LEU A 216 -6.55 -4.77 1.92
CA LEU A 216 -6.71 -3.55 1.10
C LEU A 216 -5.52 -2.59 1.16
N VAL A 217 -4.55 -2.78 2.06
CA VAL A 217 -3.44 -1.82 2.22
C VAL A 217 -2.53 -1.77 0.99
N ILE A 218 -2.23 -2.91 0.37
CA ILE A 218 -1.39 -2.96 -0.85
C ILE A 218 -2.01 -2.15 -2.00
N PRO A 219 -3.27 -2.38 -2.44
CA PRO A 219 -3.88 -1.57 -3.49
C PRO A 219 -4.09 -0.10 -3.10
N MET A 220 -4.25 0.24 -1.81
CA MET A 220 -4.27 1.64 -1.36
C MET A 220 -2.90 2.32 -1.50
N LEU A 221 -1.83 1.73 -0.96
CA LEU A 221 -0.46 2.25 -1.08
C LEU A 221 -0.04 2.43 -2.55
N TYR A 222 -0.31 1.42 -3.37
CA TYR A 222 -0.10 1.44 -4.82
C TYR A 222 -0.89 2.56 -5.50
N THR A 223 -2.20 2.65 -5.26
CA THR A 223 -3.06 3.70 -5.87
C THR A 223 -2.53 5.09 -5.50
N GLY A 224 -2.09 5.24 -4.26
CA GLY A 224 -1.45 6.46 -3.79
C GLY A 224 -0.10 6.74 -4.47
N ALA A 225 0.71 5.71 -4.65
CA ALA A 225 2.00 5.81 -5.34
C ALA A 225 1.85 6.24 -6.80
N LEU A 226 0.81 5.79 -7.52
CA LEU A 226 0.58 6.17 -8.92
C LEU A 226 0.30 7.67 -9.09
N TYR A 227 -0.66 8.24 -8.35
CA TYR A 227 -0.96 9.68 -8.49
C TYR A 227 0.18 10.55 -7.95
N GLY A 228 0.85 10.10 -6.88
CA GLY A 228 2.06 10.74 -6.38
C GLY A 228 3.20 10.77 -7.42
N ARG A 229 3.43 9.66 -8.12
CA ARG A 229 4.43 9.59 -9.20
C ARG A 229 4.07 10.44 -10.41
N ILE A 230 2.78 10.52 -10.78
CA ILE A 230 2.29 11.43 -11.82
C ILE A 230 2.59 12.89 -11.46
N ILE A 231 2.28 13.31 -10.23
CA ILE A 231 2.57 14.67 -9.74
C ILE A 231 4.09 14.92 -9.70
N GLY A 232 4.88 13.94 -9.26
CA GLY A 232 6.35 14.02 -9.30
C GLY A 232 6.90 14.23 -10.71
N LEU A 233 6.38 13.51 -11.72
CA LEU A 233 6.78 13.71 -13.12
C LEU A 233 6.34 15.08 -13.66
N ILE A 234 5.14 15.55 -13.31
CA ILE A 234 4.67 16.91 -13.66
C ILE A 234 5.63 17.96 -13.08
N LEU A 235 6.04 17.84 -11.82
CA LEU A 235 7.01 18.75 -11.20
C LEU A 235 8.37 18.73 -11.90
N VAL A 236 8.90 17.55 -12.26
CA VAL A 236 10.13 17.43 -13.07
C VAL A 236 9.96 18.08 -14.45
N SER A 237 8.77 18.02 -15.06
CA SER A 237 8.51 18.65 -16.36
C SER A 237 8.39 20.18 -16.30
N ILE A 238 8.01 20.75 -15.14
CA ILE A 238 7.87 22.20 -14.93
C ILE A 238 9.18 22.84 -14.47
N PHE A 239 9.88 22.22 -13.52
CA PHE A 239 11.09 22.77 -12.88
C PHE A 239 12.40 22.23 -13.48
N GLY A 240 12.31 21.32 -14.45
CA GLY A 240 13.44 20.61 -15.04
C GLY A 240 14.01 19.50 -14.17
N VAL A 241 14.87 18.66 -14.77
CA VAL A 241 15.65 17.65 -14.03
C VAL A 241 16.82 18.37 -13.35
N GLN A 242 16.72 18.60 -12.04
CA GLN A 242 17.80 19.22 -11.26
C GLN A 242 18.86 18.16 -10.91
N THR A 243 19.90 18.08 -11.75
CA THR A 243 20.98 17.07 -11.68
C THR A 243 22.08 17.35 -10.67
N ASN A 244 22.04 18.49 -9.98
CA ASN A 244 23.05 18.89 -9.01
C ASN A 244 22.75 18.22 -7.66
N GLU A 245 23.77 17.77 -6.93
CA GLU A 245 23.61 16.99 -5.70
C GLU A 245 22.77 17.73 -4.63
N TYR A 246 22.99 19.04 -4.46
CA TYR A 246 22.21 19.93 -3.58
C TYR A 246 20.87 20.42 -4.19
N GLY A 247 20.54 20.01 -5.41
CA GLY A 247 19.33 20.41 -6.15
C GLY A 247 18.31 19.28 -6.35
N ALA A 248 18.62 18.04 -5.96
CA ALA A 248 17.83 16.85 -6.29
C ALA A 248 16.50 16.69 -5.50
N TRP A 249 15.88 17.76 -5.00
CA TRP A 249 14.65 17.72 -4.19
C TRP A 249 13.38 17.29 -4.96
N ILE A 250 13.45 17.20 -6.30
CA ILE A 250 12.33 16.74 -7.15
C ILE A 250 12.57 15.31 -7.65
N ASP A 251 12.32 14.32 -6.79
CA ASP A 251 12.45 12.90 -7.15
C ASP A 251 11.06 12.23 -7.29
N PRO A 252 10.64 11.76 -8.49
CA PRO A 252 9.32 11.15 -8.69
C PRO A 252 9.04 9.93 -7.80
N GLY A 253 10.09 9.20 -7.38
CA GLY A 253 9.96 8.11 -6.41
C GLY A 253 9.62 8.58 -4.99
N LEU A 254 10.04 9.78 -4.59
CA LEU A 254 9.69 10.38 -3.31
C LEU A 254 8.26 10.94 -3.32
N PHE A 255 7.86 11.62 -4.40
CA PHE A 255 6.45 12.03 -4.54
C PHE A 255 5.50 10.83 -4.61
N ALA A 256 5.95 9.68 -5.10
CA ALA A 256 5.22 8.41 -5.01
C ALA A 256 5.06 7.92 -3.55
N THR A 257 6.09 7.91 -2.71
CA THR A 257 5.94 7.47 -1.30
C THR A 257 5.07 8.43 -0.49
N ILE A 258 5.18 9.74 -0.73
CA ILE A 258 4.31 10.77 -0.14
C ILE A 258 2.85 10.55 -0.58
N GLY A 259 2.61 10.24 -1.86
CA GLY A 259 1.26 9.94 -2.37
C GLY A 259 0.65 8.65 -1.81
N ALA A 260 1.47 7.61 -1.66
CA ALA A 260 1.08 6.38 -0.97
C ALA A 260 0.63 6.67 0.47
N ALA A 261 1.36 7.50 1.21
CA ALA A 261 1.00 7.89 2.57
C ALA A 261 -0.30 8.72 2.60
N ALA A 262 -0.40 9.75 1.76
CA ALA A 262 -1.54 10.68 1.74
C ALA A 262 -2.87 10.06 1.31
N PHE A 263 -2.87 9.08 0.39
CA PHE A 263 -4.09 8.34 0.06
C PHE A 263 -4.42 7.29 1.11
N PHE A 264 -3.41 6.59 1.66
CA PHE A 264 -3.65 5.59 2.70
C PHE A 264 -4.19 6.23 4.00
N SER A 265 -3.69 7.41 4.40
CA SER A 265 -4.27 8.17 5.53
C SER A 265 -5.64 8.77 5.17
N GLY A 266 -5.83 9.26 3.94
CA GLY A 266 -7.12 9.74 3.45
C GLY A 266 -8.25 8.69 3.50
N VAL A 267 -7.93 7.40 3.31
CA VAL A 267 -8.90 6.29 3.44
C VAL A 267 -8.99 5.75 4.87
N SER A 268 -7.85 5.48 5.52
CA SER A 268 -7.82 4.80 6.82
C SER A 268 -8.04 5.71 8.02
N ARG A 269 -7.82 7.02 7.87
CA ARG A 269 -7.79 8.04 8.94
C ARG A 269 -6.69 7.86 9.99
N LEU A 270 -5.79 6.89 9.80
CA LEU A 270 -4.58 6.72 10.62
C LEU A 270 -3.60 7.86 10.38
N THR A 271 -2.96 8.30 11.46
CA THR A 271 -1.99 9.40 11.48
C THR A 271 -0.64 8.93 12.02
N ILE A 272 -0.51 8.76 13.33
CA ILE A 272 0.77 8.51 14.01
C ILE A 272 1.30 7.10 13.69
N SER A 273 0.42 6.09 13.72
CA SER A 273 0.81 4.72 13.38
C SER A 273 1.23 4.60 11.92
N LEU A 274 0.49 5.24 11.02
CA LEU A 274 0.77 5.25 9.59
C LEU A 274 2.09 5.93 9.26
N THR A 275 2.41 7.08 9.87
CA THR A 275 3.71 7.72 9.72
C THR A 275 4.86 6.78 10.11
N VAL A 276 4.76 6.10 11.26
CA VAL A 276 5.83 5.18 11.72
C VAL A 276 5.90 3.91 10.87
N ILE A 277 4.77 3.37 10.39
CA ILE A 277 4.74 2.25 9.43
C ILE A 277 5.45 2.65 8.13
N MET A 278 5.13 3.81 7.56
CA MET A 278 5.72 4.28 6.31
C MET A 278 7.22 4.57 6.44
N VAL A 279 7.66 5.21 7.55
CA VAL A 279 9.09 5.39 7.84
C VAL A 279 9.79 4.03 7.97
N SER A 280 9.20 3.07 8.71
CA SER A 280 9.78 1.73 8.90
C SER A 280 9.86 0.89 7.62
N MET A 281 8.94 1.11 6.68
CA MET A 281 8.87 0.43 5.38
C MET A 281 9.89 0.99 4.36
N PHE A 282 10.38 2.21 4.55
CA PHE A 282 11.23 2.92 3.59
C PHE A 282 12.66 3.19 4.07
N SER A 283 12.86 3.27 5.38
CA SER A 283 14.17 3.38 6.05
C SER A 283 15.02 2.14 5.87
#